data_AF-A0A7V9RC10-F1
#
_entry.id   AF-A0A7V9RC10-F1
#
_cell.length_a   1.000
_cell.length_b   1.000
_cell.length_c   1.000
_cell.angle_alpha   90.00
_cell.angle_beta   90.00
_cell.angle_gamma   90.00
#
_symmetry.space_group_name_H-M   'P 1'
#
loop_
_entity.id
_entity.type
_entity.pdbx_description
1 polymer ?
#
loop_
_entity_poly.entity_id
_entity_poly.type
_entity_poly.pdbx_seq_one_letter_code
_entity_poly.pdbx_strand_id
1 'polypeptide(L)'
;MIGKRKRPKPGPRRAAPFQSKLGDLAIVCPTCRATCDAEMAGPFRDGRVPLDLTGNLWPCEYCDGVFVETAAFEAMVEEIVRAPYRLPSLSGQPGPRACPACERQMAVELIGMTPVDRCAPHGIWFDHSELAEALEHLVPPEGGVIAWIKKLFFTWTA
;
A
#
# COMPACT_ATOMS: atom_id res chain seq x y z
N MET A 1 -4.70 -20.39 -53.80
CA MET A 1 -5.00 -19.25 -52.91
C MET A 1 -4.52 -19.60 -51.50
N ILE A 2 -3.45 -18.97 -51.01
CA ILE A 2 -2.85 -19.30 -49.71
C ILE A 2 -3.62 -18.55 -48.62
N GLY A 3 -4.41 -19.28 -47.83
CA GLY A 3 -5.21 -18.73 -46.73
C GLY A 3 -4.32 -18.12 -45.65
N LYS A 4 -4.46 -16.83 -45.40
CA LYS A 4 -3.78 -16.11 -44.32
C LYS A 4 -4.23 -16.66 -42.97
N ARG A 5 -3.39 -17.47 -42.31
CA ARG A 5 -3.62 -17.90 -40.92
C ARG A 5 -3.52 -16.67 -40.01
N LYS A 6 -4.60 -16.31 -39.33
CA LYS A 6 -4.60 -15.25 -38.31
C LYS A 6 -3.66 -15.65 -37.17
N ARG A 7 -2.71 -14.79 -36.82
CA ARG A 7 -1.85 -14.99 -35.64
C ARG A 7 -2.74 -14.99 -34.38
N PRO A 8 -2.53 -15.94 -33.44
CA PRO A 8 -3.22 -15.91 -32.16
C PRO A 8 -2.88 -14.62 -31.41
N LYS A 9 -3.88 -14.00 -30.78
CA LYS A 9 -3.65 -12.86 -29.88
C LYS A 9 -2.76 -13.35 -28.73
N PRO A 10 -1.70 -12.61 -28.35
CA PRO A 10 -0.91 -12.96 -27.18
C PRO A 10 -1.83 -13.01 -25.96
N GLY A 11 -1.76 -14.11 -25.21
CA GLY A 11 -2.48 -14.23 -23.94
C GLY A 11 -2.01 -13.17 -22.93
N PRO A 12 -2.78 -12.92 -21.87
CA PRO A 12 -2.39 -11.97 -20.83
C PRO A 12 -1.02 -12.40 -20.27
N ARG A 13 -0.02 -11.52 -20.35
CA ARG A 13 1.26 -11.75 -19.67
C ARG A 13 0.96 -11.73 -18.17
N ARG A 14 1.32 -12.78 -17.45
CA ARG A 14 1.43 -12.69 -15.98
C ARG A 14 2.43 -11.58 -15.69
N ALA A 15 2.00 -10.54 -14.98
CA ALA A 15 2.91 -9.54 -14.46
C ALA A 15 3.96 -10.25 -13.59
N ALA A 16 5.23 -9.82 -13.70
CA ALA A 16 6.24 -10.27 -12.76
C ALA A 16 5.80 -9.88 -11.33
N PRO A 17 6.13 -10.68 -10.30
CA PRO A 17 5.85 -10.30 -8.93
C PRO A 17 6.45 -8.93 -8.63
N PHE A 18 5.70 -8.07 -7.94
CA PHE A 18 6.19 -6.77 -7.51
C PHE A 18 7.43 -6.97 -6.63
N GLN A 19 8.52 -6.27 -6.95
CA GLN A 19 9.73 -6.27 -6.14
C GLN A 19 9.84 -4.90 -5.47
N SER A 20 9.75 -4.91 -4.14
CA SER A 20 9.90 -3.71 -3.33
C SER A 20 11.26 -3.04 -3.57
N LYS A 21 11.26 -1.70 -3.67
CA LYS A 21 12.49 -0.89 -3.67
C LYS A 21 12.96 -0.53 -2.26
N LEU A 22 12.12 -0.77 -1.26
CA LEU A 22 12.34 -0.42 0.14
C LEU A 22 12.53 -1.67 1.02
N GLY A 23 12.61 -2.87 0.43
CA GLY A 23 12.65 -4.14 1.17
C GLY A 23 13.84 -4.30 2.11
N ASP A 24 14.95 -3.60 1.83
CA ASP A 24 16.15 -3.60 2.68
C ASP A 24 16.16 -2.44 3.71
N LEU A 25 15.14 -1.56 3.69
CA LEU A 25 15.05 -0.44 4.61
C LEU A 25 14.33 -0.82 5.89
N ALA A 26 14.86 -0.35 7.02
CA ALA A 26 14.16 -0.39 8.30
C ALA A 26 13.05 0.67 8.29
N ILE A 27 11.83 0.25 7.95
CA ILE A 27 10.63 1.07 7.98
C ILE A 27 10.04 1.02 9.39
N VAL A 28 9.56 2.15 9.89
CA VAL A 28 8.94 2.27 11.22
C VAL A 28 7.53 2.87 11.10
N CYS A 29 6.65 2.56 12.04
CA CYS A 29 5.32 3.15 12.12
C CYS A 29 5.41 4.67 12.34
N PRO A 30 4.83 5.50 11.48
CA PRO A 30 4.79 6.95 11.69
C PRO A 30 3.74 7.37 12.73
N THR A 31 2.81 6.48 13.08
CA THR A 31 1.73 6.75 14.06
C THR A 31 2.11 6.26 15.45
N CYS A 32 2.53 5.00 15.58
CA CYS A 32 2.88 4.40 16.87
C CYS A 32 4.26 4.85 17.33
N ARG A 33 4.29 5.48 18.51
CA ARG A 33 5.48 5.49 19.35
C ARG A 33 5.37 4.34 20.35
N ALA A 34 6.43 3.60 20.56
CA ALA A 34 6.61 2.66 21.65
C ALA A 34 6.59 3.43 22.98
N THR A 35 5.41 3.87 23.39
CA THR A 35 5.09 4.30 24.75
C THR A 35 4.01 3.36 25.26
N CYS A 36 4.32 2.08 25.27
CA CYS A 36 3.55 1.04 25.95
C CYS A 36 4.47 0.55 27.07
N ASP A 37 4.34 1.16 28.25
CA ASP A 37 5.01 0.83 29.52
C ASP A 37 6.54 0.73 29.52
N ALA A 38 7.19 1.44 30.44
CA ALA A 38 8.64 1.39 30.64
C ALA A 38 9.18 -0.03 30.95
N GLU A 39 8.31 -0.98 31.31
CA GLU A 39 8.65 -2.39 31.55
C GLU A 39 8.54 -3.28 30.29
N MET A 40 7.87 -2.81 29.23
CA MET A 40 7.71 -3.47 27.92
C MET A 40 8.43 -2.73 26.80
N ALA A 41 9.36 -1.84 27.15
CA ALA A 41 10.26 -1.18 26.22
C ALA A 41 11.12 -2.24 25.51
N GLY A 42 10.59 -2.77 24.41
CA GLY A 42 11.36 -3.56 23.46
C GLY A 42 12.58 -2.76 22.95
N PRO A 43 13.50 -3.40 22.21
CA PRO A 43 14.84 -2.88 21.92
C PRO A 43 14.91 -1.65 20.98
N PHE A 44 13.82 -0.90 20.81
CA PHE A 44 13.69 0.16 19.80
C PHE A 44 14.32 1.48 20.29
N ARG A 45 15.44 1.85 19.66
CA ARG A 45 16.33 2.95 20.07
C ARG A 45 15.71 4.35 20.00
N ASP A 46 14.62 4.50 19.27
CA ASP A 46 13.92 5.75 18.98
C ASP A 46 12.42 5.67 19.36
N GLY A 47 12.01 4.58 20.01
CA GLY A 47 10.65 4.39 20.47
C GLY A 47 9.63 4.43 19.34
N ARG A 48 9.96 3.98 18.13
CA ARG A 48 8.99 3.76 17.03
C ARG A 48 8.88 2.26 16.77
N VAL A 49 7.68 1.81 16.40
CA VAL A 49 7.42 0.39 16.11
C VAL A 49 8.00 0.03 14.74
N PRO A 50 8.89 -0.96 14.60
CA PRO A 50 9.36 -1.41 13.28
C PRO A 50 8.22 -2.08 12.51
N LEU A 51 8.26 -1.99 11.19
CA LEU A 51 7.31 -2.67 10.31
C LEU A 51 8.07 -3.69 9.48
N ASP A 52 7.59 -4.93 9.48
CA ASP A 52 8.14 -6.00 8.64
C ASP A 52 7.41 -6.06 7.29
N LEU A 53 8.17 -6.22 6.21
CA LEU A 53 7.59 -6.39 4.88
C LEU A 53 6.84 -7.72 4.80
N THR A 54 5.53 -7.66 4.64
CA THR A 54 4.64 -8.80 4.42
C THR A 54 4.02 -8.70 3.03
N GLY A 55 4.54 -9.50 2.09
CA GLY A 55 4.17 -9.39 0.68
C GLY A 55 4.61 -8.04 0.09
N ASN A 56 3.65 -7.13 -0.12
CA ASN A 56 3.89 -5.78 -0.65
C ASN A 56 3.50 -4.67 0.35
N LEU A 57 3.32 -5.03 1.62
CA LEU A 57 2.78 -4.18 2.67
C LEU A 57 3.75 -4.15 3.86
N TRP A 58 3.83 -3.01 4.55
CA TRP A 58 4.44 -2.90 5.88
C TRP A 58 3.33 -2.58 6.88
N PRO A 59 2.65 -3.61 7.43
CA PRO A 59 1.60 -3.44 8.42
C PRO A 59 2.18 -3.13 9.81
N CYS A 60 1.44 -2.36 10.59
CA CYS A 60 1.69 -2.13 12.01
C CYS A 60 0.72 -2.97 12.84
N GLU A 61 1.23 -3.85 13.69
CA GLU A 61 0.40 -4.72 14.55
C GLU A 61 -0.29 -4.00 15.72
N TYR A 62 0.02 -2.71 15.94
CA TYR A 62 -0.49 -1.95 17.08
C TYR A 62 -1.61 -0.98 16.73
N CYS A 63 -1.56 -0.36 15.55
CA CYS A 63 -2.58 0.59 15.10
C CYS A 63 -3.29 0.14 13.84
N ASP A 64 -2.98 -1.06 13.33
CA ASP A 64 -3.48 -1.61 12.05
C ASP A 64 -3.24 -0.69 10.83
N GLY A 65 -2.32 0.27 10.96
CA GLY A 65 -1.92 1.13 9.85
C GLY A 65 -0.96 0.37 8.93
N VAL A 66 -0.94 0.75 7.66
CA VAL A 66 -0.13 0.07 6.64
C VAL A 66 0.57 1.07 5.75
N PHE A 67 1.88 0.87 5.57
CA PHE A 67 2.64 1.55 4.54
C PHE A 67 2.67 0.71 3.26
N VAL A 68 2.44 1.36 2.12
CA VAL A 68 2.42 0.72 0.80
C VAL A 68 3.23 1.55 -0.18
N GLU A 69 4.15 0.91 -0.92
CA GLU A 69 4.86 1.61 -1.99
C GLU A 69 3.88 2.12 -3.06
N THR A 70 4.13 3.31 -3.61
CA THR A 70 3.25 3.92 -4.63
C THR A 70 3.01 2.96 -5.80
N ALA A 71 4.08 2.33 -6.29
CA ALA A 71 3.98 1.38 -7.40
C ALA A 71 3.27 0.07 -7.01
N ALA A 72 3.36 -0.37 -5.75
CA ALA A 72 2.61 -1.52 -5.25
C ALA A 72 1.12 -1.20 -5.21
N PHE A 73 0.74 -0.04 -4.67
CA PHE A 73 -0.64 0.40 -4.62
C PHE A 73 -1.25 0.56 -6.03
N GLU A 74 -0.52 1.18 -6.96
CA GLU A 74 -0.97 1.28 -8.36
C GLU A 74 -1.20 -0.10 -8.97
N ALA A 75 -0.28 -1.05 -8.77
CA ALA A 75 -0.43 -2.42 -9.25
C ALA A 75 -1.65 -3.14 -8.63
N MET A 76 -1.91 -2.93 -7.34
CA MET A 76 -3.11 -3.43 -6.66
C MET A 76 -4.38 -2.91 -7.33
N VAL A 77 -4.48 -1.59 -7.55
CA VAL A 77 -5.65 -0.99 -8.19
C VAL A 77 -5.80 -1.49 -9.62
N GLU A 78 -4.72 -1.53 -10.41
CA GLU A 78 -4.73 -2.05 -11.78
C GLU A 78 -5.26 -3.48 -11.87
N GLU A 79 -4.89 -4.34 -10.91
CA GLU A 79 -5.38 -5.71 -10.84
C GLU A 79 -6.89 -5.75 -10.63
N ILE A 80 -7.42 -4.94 -9.71
CA ILE A 80 -8.84 -4.94 -9.38
C ILE A 80 -9.67 -4.34 -10.51
N VAL A 81 -9.28 -3.17 -11.02
CA VAL A 81 -10.03 -2.44 -12.07
C VAL A 81 -9.78 -2.98 -13.48
N ARG A 82 -8.77 -3.85 -13.64
CA ARG A 82 -8.32 -4.44 -14.92
C ARG A 82 -8.02 -3.39 -16.00
N ALA A 83 -7.55 -2.23 -15.58
CA ALA A 83 -7.16 -1.13 -16.43
C ALA A 83 -5.96 -0.41 -15.82
N PRO A 84 -5.10 0.24 -16.64
CA PRO A 84 -3.97 1.01 -16.11
C PRO A 84 -4.42 2.09 -15.14
N TYR A 85 -3.71 2.21 -14.01
CA TYR A 85 -4.01 3.16 -12.95
C TYR A 85 -2.73 3.86 -12.51
N ARG A 86 -2.79 5.19 -12.43
CA ARG A 86 -1.69 6.02 -11.95
C ARG A 86 -2.25 7.01 -10.97
N LEU A 87 -1.57 7.16 -9.84
CA LEU A 87 -1.92 8.20 -8.90
C LEU A 87 -1.56 9.57 -9.50
N PRO A 88 -2.41 10.60 -9.32
CA PRO A 88 -2.09 11.95 -9.75
C PRO A 88 -0.85 12.48 -9.02
N SER A 89 -0.26 13.55 -9.54
CA SER A 89 0.77 14.31 -8.82
C SER A 89 0.21 14.84 -7.50
N LEU A 90 1.07 14.97 -6.49
CA LEU A 90 0.67 15.54 -5.20
C LEU A 90 0.11 16.95 -5.37
N SER A 91 -0.98 17.23 -4.66
CA SER A 91 -1.69 18.51 -4.64
C SER A 91 -2.05 18.96 -3.23
N GLY A 92 -1.91 18.06 -2.25
CA GLY A 92 -2.21 18.25 -0.85
C GLY A 92 -1.17 19.06 -0.10
N GLN A 93 -1.54 19.45 1.11
CA GLN A 93 -0.67 20.16 2.04
C GLN A 93 0.12 19.16 2.90
N PRO A 94 1.31 19.54 3.42
CA PRO A 94 2.03 18.73 4.38
C PRO A 94 1.16 18.39 5.61
N GLY A 95 1.06 17.09 5.90
CA GLY A 95 0.38 16.53 7.05
C GLY A 95 1.30 16.36 8.27
N PRO A 96 0.75 15.81 9.37
CA PRO A 96 1.49 15.63 10.61
C PRO A 96 2.49 14.46 10.57
N ARG A 97 2.32 13.51 9.64
CA ARG A 97 3.12 12.29 9.58
C ARG A 97 4.37 12.45 8.72
N ALA A 98 5.49 11.91 9.21
CA ALA A 98 6.72 11.78 8.44
C ALA A 98 6.73 10.45 7.66
N CYS A 99 7.26 10.47 6.45
CA CYS A 99 7.45 9.29 5.63
C CYS A 99 8.40 8.32 6.35
N PRO A 100 8.04 7.03 6.50
CA PRO A 100 8.88 6.09 7.23
C PRO A 100 10.15 5.68 6.47
N ALA A 101 10.23 5.97 5.16
CA ALA A 101 11.41 5.70 4.33
C ALA A 101 12.41 6.87 4.24
N CYS A 102 11.97 8.12 4.39
CA CYS A 102 12.86 9.28 4.22
C CYS A 102 12.65 10.43 5.21
N GLU A 103 11.78 10.25 6.19
CA GLU A 103 11.51 11.16 7.31
C GLU A 103 10.96 12.55 6.94
N ARG A 104 10.75 12.84 5.65
CA ARG A 104 10.07 14.06 5.20
C ARG A 104 8.57 14.00 5.47
N GLN A 105 7.95 15.14 5.77
CA GLN A 105 6.49 15.24 5.92
C GLN A 105 5.77 14.72 4.66
N MET A 106 4.74 13.92 4.89
CA MET A 106 3.86 13.42 3.84
C MET A 106 2.80 14.47 3.53
N ALA A 107 2.28 14.49 2.30
CA ALA A 107 1.15 15.32 1.93
C ALA A 107 -0.16 14.59 2.20
N VAL A 108 -1.16 15.28 2.74
CA VAL A 108 -2.51 14.73 2.89
C VAL A 108 -3.22 14.82 1.54
N GLU A 109 -3.50 13.68 0.92
CA GLU A 109 -4.16 13.56 -0.38
C GLU A 109 -5.51 12.85 -0.25
N LEU A 110 -6.39 13.03 -1.24
CA LEU A 110 -7.59 12.21 -1.39
C LEU A 110 -7.35 11.13 -2.45
N ILE A 111 -7.56 9.88 -2.09
CA ILE A 111 -7.68 8.76 -3.04
C ILE A 111 -9.15 8.35 -3.06
N GLY A 112 -9.84 8.68 -4.15
CA GLY A 112 -11.31 8.61 -4.18
C GLY A 112 -11.89 9.62 -3.20
N MET A 113 -12.49 9.13 -2.10
CA MET A 113 -12.98 9.95 -0.99
C MET A 113 -12.21 9.76 0.32
N THR A 114 -11.16 8.93 0.30
CA THR A 114 -10.40 8.59 1.51
C THR A 114 -9.18 9.51 1.64
N PRO A 115 -9.04 10.26 2.75
CA PRO A 115 -7.82 10.99 3.04
C PRO A 115 -6.69 10.01 3.36
N VAL A 116 -5.50 10.26 2.83
CA VAL A 116 -4.31 9.42 3.06
C VAL A 116 -3.07 10.30 3.15
N ASP A 117 -2.04 9.80 3.83
CA ASP A 117 -0.74 10.47 3.88
C ASP A 117 0.20 9.91 2.82
N ARG A 118 0.64 10.74 1.87
CA ARG A 118 1.45 10.29 0.73
C ARG A 118 2.81 10.98 0.66
N CYS A 119 3.84 10.17 0.48
CA CYS A 119 5.18 10.58 0.08
C CYS A 119 5.41 10.23 -1.40
N ALA A 120 5.44 11.23 -2.29
CA ALA A 120 5.63 11.04 -3.73
C ALA A 120 6.71 10.02 -4.12
N PRO A 121 7.94 10.07 -3.57
CA PRO A 121 9.01 9.15 -3.99
C PRO A 121 8.88 7.72 -3.46
N HIS A 122 8.14 7.48 -2.37
CA HIS A 122 8.21 6.19 -1.68
C HIS A 122 6.87 5.47 -1.63
N GLY A 123 5.82 6.12 -1.11
CA GLY A 123 4.59 5.40 -0.83
C GLY A 123 3.55 6.19 -0.09
N ILE A 124 2.55 5.45 0.38
CA ILE A 124 1.34 5.95 1.00
C ILE A 124 1.22 5.24 2.35
N TRP A 125 0.93 6.03 3.38
CA TRP A 125 0.49 5.53 4.65
C TRP A 125 -1.03 5.56 4.69
N PHE A 126 -1.62 4.43 5.06
CA PHE A 126 -3.03 4.28 5.34
C PHE A 126 -3.18 3.99 6.84
N ASP A 127 -4.00 4.77 7.53
CA ASP A 127 -4.44 4.43 8.88
C ASP A 127 -5.37 3.21 8.87
N HIS A 128 -5.87 2.83 10.04
CA HIS A 128 -6.88 1.78 10.17
C HIS A 128 -8.03 2.03 9.18
N SER A 129 -8.46 0.97 8.50
CA SER A 129 -9.49 0.93 7.43
C SER A 129 -9.24 1.75 6.15
N GLU A 130 -8.35 2.75 6.13
CA GLU A 130 -8.19 3.65 4.98
C GLU A 130 -7.78 2.94 3.68
N LEU A 131 -6.95 1.91 3.73
CA LEU A 131 -6.59 1.15 2.53
C LEU A 131 -7.82 0.45 1.92
N ALA A 132 -8.66 -0.13 2.77
CA ALA A 132 -9.88 -0.78 2.31
C ALA A 132 -10.85 0.23 1.70
N GLU A 133 -11.06 1.35 2.38
CA GLU A 133 -11.93 2.43 1.91
C GLU A 133 -11.43 3.05 0.59
N ALA A 134 -10.12 3.28 0.46
CA ALA A 134 -9.53 3.80 -0.76
C ALA A 134 -9.76 2.84 -1.95
N LEU A 135 -9.57 1.54 -1.74
CA LEU A 135 -9.85 0.54 -2.76
C LEU A 135 -11.34 0.45 -3.11
N GLU A 136 -12.23 0.56 -2.12
CA GLU A 136 -13.68 0.57 -2.34
C GLU A 136 -14.12 1.79 -3.14
N HIS A 137 -13.57 2.97 -2.88
CA HIS A 137 -13.88 4.18 -3.64
C HIS A 137 -13.34 4.16 -5.08
N LEU A 138 -12.27 3.40 -5.35
CA LEU A 138 -11.67 3.29 -6.68
C LEU A 138 -12.32 2.23 -7.57
N VAL A 139 -13.04 1.28 -7.00
CA VAL A 139 -13.56 0.12 -7.71
C VAL A 139 -15.08 0.20 -7.81
N PRO A 140 -15.68 0.01 -8.99
CA PRO A 140 -17.13 -0.04 -9.13
C PRO A 140 -17.74 -1.12 -8.21
N PRO A 141 -18.93 -0.88 -7.62
CA PRO A 141 -19.56 -1.77 -6.63
C PRO A 141 -19.79 -3.21 -7.12
N GLU A 142 -19.70 -3.43 -8.42
CA GLU A 142 -19.94 -4.69 -9.11
C GLU A 142 -18.75 -5.68 -9.01
N GLY A 143 -17.61 -5.24 -8.45
CA GLY A 143 -16.33 -5.96 -8.42
C GLY A 143 -15.98 -6.71 -7.14
N GLY A 144 -16.75 -6.58 -6.05
CA GLY A 144 -16.53 -7.35 -4.81
C GLY A 144 -15.16 -7.11 -4.15
N VAL A 145 -14.83 -5.85 -3.87
CA VAL A 145 -13.55 -5.40 -3.26
C VAL A 145 -13.22 -6.13 -1.97
N ILE A 146 -14.21 -6.31 -1.09
CA ILE A 146 -14.06 -7.01 0.20
C ILE A 146 -13.57 -8.46 0.03
N ALA A 147 -14.02 -9.16 -1.02
CA ALA A 147 -13.57 -10.54 -1.28
C ALA A 147 -12.12 -10.60 -1.78
N TRP A 148 -11.64 -9.54 -2.44
CA TRP A 148 -10.25 -9.41 -2.87
C TRP A 148 -9.35 -8.97 -1.71
N ILE A 149 -9.77 -7.99 -0.90
CA ILE A 149 -9.07 -7.55 0.33
C ILE A 149 -8.88 -8.73 1.28
N LYS A 150 -9.92 -9.56 1.49
CA LYS A 150 -9.79 -10.75 2.34
C LYS A 150 -8.71 -11.71 1.87
N LYS A 151 -8.44 -11.80 0.56
CA LYS A 151 -7.35 -12.65 0.04
C LYS A 151 -5.96 -12.09 0.31
N LEU A 152 -5.84 -10.76 0.44
CA LEU A 152 -4.57 -10.12 0.78
C LEU A 152 -4.24 -10.22 2.27
N PHE A 153 -5.23 -10.03 3.16
CA PHE A 153 -5.00 -9.97 4.61
C PHE A 153 -5.19 -11.31 5.34
N PHE A 154 -6.03 -12.24 4.87
CA PHE A 154 -6.36 -13.48 5.60
C PHE A 154 -5.62 -14.73 5.10
N THR A 155 -4.32 -14.63 4.78
CA THR A 155 -3.46 -15.83 4.68
C THR A 155 -2.73 -16.17 5.99
N TRP A 156 -3.08 -15.49 7.09
CA TRP A 156 -2.59 -15.78 8.45
C TRP A 156 -3.63 -16.59 9.24
N THR A 157 -3.84 -17.85 8.85
CA THR A 157 -4.34 -18.92 9.72
C THR A 157 -3.88 -20.26 9.13
N ALA A 158 -2.62 -20.61 9.36
CA ALA A 158 -2.12 -21.98 9.39
C ALA A 158 -0.79 -22.01 10.14
#